data_AF-A0A8B3S534-F1
#
_entry.id   AF-A0A8B3S534-F1
#
_cell.length_a   1.000
_cell.length_b   1.000
_cell.length_c   1.000
_cell.angle_alpha   90.00
_cell.angle_beta   90.00
_cell.angle_gamma   90.00
#
_symmetry.space_group_name_H-M   'P 1'
#
loop_
_entity.id
_entity.type
_entity.pdbx_description
1 polymer ?
#
loop_
_entity_poly.entity_id
_entity_poly.type
_entity_poly.pdbx_seq_one_letter_code
_entity_poly.pdbx_strand_id
1 'polypeptide(L)'
;MVKNTMKPMIKCANCRRMVPANPRVKNQKYCNRKACRHVRKNKWKQSKIASDPDYKNDQRDCHKQWIEQHPGYYRNYRKQNPDYCDRNRELQKKRDKKRRSKRSCKRDALKHFSDIKPGSYKLIPFNRKRDTLEGQIVVIPRR
;
A
#
# COMPACT_ATOMS: atom_id res chain seq x y z
N MET A 1 -50.38 1.42 11.08
CA MET A 1 -49.65 2.20 10.05
C MET A 1 -48.21 1.68 9.93
N VAL A 2 -47.93 0.82 8.95
CA VAL A 2 -46.56 0.32 8.73
C VAL A 2 -45.77 1.41 8.01
N LYS A 3 -44.87 2.10 8.73
CA LYS A 3 -44.01 3.12 8.15
C LYS A 3 -43.05 2.45 7.17
N ASN A 4 -43.39 2.50 5.88
CA ASN A 4 -42.54 2.02 4.79
C ASN A 4 -41.35 2.99 4.61
N THR A 5 -40.36 2.89 5.49
CA THR A 5 -39.16 3.72 5.43
C THR A 5 -38.20 3.13 4.40
N MET A 6 -38.06 3.79 3.26
CA MET A 6 -37.06 3.39 2.27
C MET A 6 -35.68 3.39 2.92
N LYS A 7 -35.00 2.24 2.87
CA LYS A 7 -33.70 2.06 3.52
C LYS A 7 -32.67 2.95 2.80
N PRO A 8 -31.98 3.86 3.50
CA PRO A 8 -30.97 4.70 2.86
C PRO A 8 -29.89 3.82 2.24
N MET A 9 -29.49 4.10 1.01
CA MET A 9 -28.45 3.33 0.32
C MET A 9 -27.09 4.01 0.48
N ILE A 10 -26.04 3.21 0.58
CA ILE A 10 -24.66 3.69 0.65
C ILE A 10 -23.82 3.10 -0.49
N LYS A 11 -22.88 3.90 -1.01
CA LYS A 11 -21.84 3.42 -1.92
C LYS A 11 -20.65 2.94 -1.11
N CYS A 12 -20.29 1.66 -1.20
CA CYS A 12 -19.16 1.13 -0.44
C CYS A 12 -17.82 1.73 -0.91
N ALA A 13 -17.05 2.30 0.01
CA ALA A 13 -15.74 2.89 -0.31
C ALA A 13 -14.68 1.89 -0.82
N ASN A 14 -14.87 0.59 -0.62
CA ASN A 14 -13.95 -0.45 -1.12
C ASN A 14 -14.43 -1.06 -2.44
N CYS A 15 -15.60 -1.72 -2.45
CA CYS A 15 -16.09 -2.45 -3.63
C CYS A 15 -17.02 -1.63 -4.54
N ARG A 16 -17.27 -0.34 -4.22
CA ARG A 16 -18.10 0.62 -4.97
C ARG A 16 -19.57 0.23 -5.25
N ARG A 17 -20.03 -0.93 -4.78
CA ARG A 17 -21.43 -1.36 -4.90
C ARG A 17 -22.34 -0.51 -4.02
N MET A 18 -23.53 -0.23 -4.53
CA MET A 18 -24.65 0.34 -3.77
C MET A 18 -25.25 -0.76 -2.90
N VAL A 19 -25.36 -0.52 -1.61
CA VAL A 19 -25.96 -1.46 -0.65
C VAL A 19 -26.89 -0.72 0.30
N PRO A 20 -27.95 -1.37 0.82
CA PRO A 20 -28.76 -0.77 1.87
C PRO A 20 -27.87 -0.51 3.10
N ALA A 21 -27.94 0.71 3.62
CA ALA A 21 -27.29 1.08 4.88
C ALA A 21 -27.96 0.34 6.03
N ASN A 22 -27.15 -0.03 7.02
CA ASN A 22 -27.62 -0.55 8.28
C ASN A 22 -28.14 0.62 9.12
N PRO A 23 -29.44 0.66 9.48
CA PRO A 23 -30.01 1.75 10.28
C PRO A 23 -29.32 1.98 11.62
N ARG A 24 -28.69 0.93 12.18
CA ARG A 24 -27.97 1.00 13.47
C ARG A 24 -26.61 1.72 13.37
N VAL A 25 -26.10 1.95 12.16
CA VAL A 25 -24.76 2.50 11.94
C VAL A 25 -24.88 3.88 11.31
N LYS A 26 -24.89 4.92 12.16
CA LYS A 26 -24.79 6.32 11.72
C LYS A 26 -23.42 6.48 11.00
N ASN A 27 -23.43 6.82 9.71
CA ASN A 27 -22.24 7.02 8.84
C ASN A 27 -21.55 5.74 8.30
N GLN A 28 -22.31 4.73 7.88
CA GLN A 28 -21.75 3.54 7.27
C GLN A 28 -21.06 3.84 5.90
N LYS A 29 -19.73 3.70 5.84
CA LYS A 29 -18.91 3.89 4.61
C LYS A 29 -18.59 2.61 3.83
N TYR A 30 -18.73 1.45 4.47
CA TYR A 30 -18.36 0.14 3.89
C TYR A 30 -19.53 -0.83 3.97
N CYS A 31 -19.68 -1.70 2.98
CA CYS A 31 -20.66 -2.79 3.04
C CYS A 31 -20.24 -3.88 4.04
N ASN A 32 -21.17 -4.77 4.38
CA ASN A 32 -20.94 -5.84 5.37
C ASN A 32 -20.13 -7.04 4.83
N ARG A 33 -19.69 -7.02 3.57
CA ARG A 33 -18.89 -8.13 3.02
C ARG A 33 -17.55 -8.26 3.73
N LYS A 34 -17.10 -9.50 3.95
CA LYS A 34 -15.86 -9.84 4.66
C LYS A 34 -14.65 -9.05 4.15
N ALA A 35 -14.46 -8.99 2.82
CA ALA A 35 -13.37 -8.23 2.22
C ALA A 35 -13.42 -6.72 2.56
N CYS A 36 -14.61 -6.10 2.51
CA CYS A 36 -14.77 -4.67 2.80
C CYS A 36 -14.62 -4.37 4.30
N ARG A 37 -15.07 -5.29 5.16
CA ARG A 37 -14.81 -5.23 6.60
C ARG A 37 -13.32 -5.29 6.92
N HIS A 38 -12.57 -6.17 6.26
CA HIS A 38 -11.11 -6.26 6.45
C HIS A 38 -10.42 -4.96 6.03
N VAL A 39 -10.78 -4.40 4.87
CA VAL A 39 -10.22 -3.11 4.42
C VAL A 39 -10.52 -1.99 5.41
N ARG A 40 -11.76 -1.90 5.91
CA ARG A 40 -12.12 -0.92 6.94
C ARG A 40 -11.27 -1.07 8.21
N LYS A 41 -11.15 -2.29 8.74
CA LYS A 41 -10.35 -2.57 9.94
C LYS A 41 -8.87 -2.24 9.72
N ASN A 42 -8.32 -2.58 8.56
CA ASN A 42 -6.93 -2.29 8.23
C ASN A 42 -6.66 -0.79 8.13
N LYS A 43 -7.53 -0.02 7.48
CA LYS A 43 -7.39 1.45 7.40
C LYS A 43 -7.47 2.10 8.78
N TRP A 44 -8.40 1.65 9.62
CA TRP A 44 -8.47 2.13 11.00
C TRP A 44 -7.18 1.81 11.76
N LYS A 45 -6.67 0.58 11.67
CA LYS A 45 -5.42 0.17 12.33
C LYS A 45 -4.23 1.01 11.85
N GLN A 46 -4.12 1.25 10.54
CA GLN A 46 -3.06 2.08 9.95
C GLN A 46 -3.15 3.52 10.46
N SER A 47 -4.35 4.11 10.46
CA SER A 47 -4.57 5.45 10.99
C SER A 47 -4.20 5.52 12.47
N LYS A 48 -4.57 4.50 13.27
CA LYS A 48 -4.24 4.46 14.69
C LYS A 48 -2.75 4.37 14.93
N ILE A 49 -2.03 3.48 14.25
CA ILE A 49 -0.57 3.38 14.36
C ILE A 49 0.12 4.69 13.94
N ALA A 50 -0.45 5.42 12.98
CA ALA A 50 0.13 6.69 12.52
C ALA A 50 -0.14 7.85 13.49
N SER A 51 -1.31 7.86 14.14
CA SER A 51 -1.71 8.95 15.06
C SER A 51 -1.23 8.76 16.50
N ASP A 52 -1.05 7.51 16.91
CA ASP A 52 -0.88 7.10 18.31
C ASP A 52 0.41 6.27 18.44
N PRO A 53 1.52 6.89 18.89
CA PRO A 53 2.79 6.20 19.08
C PRO A 53 2.73 5.10 20.15
N ASP A 54 1.97 5.34 21.22
CA ASP A 54 1.88 4.44 22.39
C ASP A 54 1.13 3.16 22.05
N TYR A 55 0.12 3.24 21.18
CA TYR A 55 -0.61 2.08 20.66
C TYR A 55 0.30 0.96 20.12
N LYS A 56 1.46 1.30 19.56
CA LYS A 56 2.43 0.31 19.04
C LYS A 56 3.19 -0.38 20.18
N ASN A 57 3.51 0.35 21.24
CA ASN A 57 4.22 -0.18 22.41
C ASN A 57 3.29 -1.06 23.23
N ASP A 58 2.06 -0.60 23.49
CA ASP A 58 1.04 -1.40 24.19
C ASP A 58 0.78 -2.74 23.48
N GLN A 59 0.68 -2.73 22.14
CA GLN A 59 0.53 -3.98 21.38
C GLN A 59 1.71 -4.94 21.54
N ARG A 60 2.93 -4.40 21.67
CA ARG A 60 4.12 -5.20 21.90
C ARG A 60 4.12 -5.79 23.30
N ASP A 61 3.77 -4.99 24.29
CA ASP A 61 3.80 -5.41 25.70
C ASP A 61 2.72 -6.44 25.99
N CYS A 62 1.50 -6.24 25.48
CA CYS A 62 0.46 -7.26 25.55
C CYS A 62 0.89 -8.57 24.87
N HIS A 63 1.58 -8.49 23.72
CA HIS A 63 2.06 -9.69 23.04
C HIS A 63 3.17 -10.40 23.82
N LYS A 64 4.08 -9.63 24.43
CA LYS A 64 5.16 -10.15 25.29
C LYS A 64 4.58 -10.86 26.50
N GLN A 65 3.69 -10.22 27.24
CA GLN A 65 3.00 -10.80 28.40
C GLN A 65 2.26 -12.09 28.00
N TRP A 66 1.61 -12.11 26.85
CA TRP A 66 0.91 -13.29 26.37
C TRP A 66 1.88 -14.46 26.07
N ILE A 67 3.06 -14.18 25.48
CA ILE A 67 4.08 -15.22 25.25
C ILE A 67 4.63 -15.75 26.56
N GLU A 68 4.87 -14.88 27.54
CA GLU A 68 5.37 -15.25 28.87
C GLU A 68 4.36 -16.13 29.61
N GLN A 69 3.07 -15.83 29.51
CA GLN A 69 1.99 -16.64 30.10
C GLN A 69 1.75 -17.96 29.35
N HIS A 70 2.09 -18.03 28.06
CA HIS A 70 1.83 -19.19 27.21
C HIS A 70 3.10 -19.73 26.53
N PRO A 71 4.09 -20.20 27.33
CA PRO A 71 5.33 -20.72 26.78
C PRO A 71 5.06 -21.94 25.91
N GLY A 72 5.73 -22.02 24.76
CA GLY A 72 5.60 -23.13 23.83
C GLY A 72 4.29 -23.17 23.01
N TYR A 73 3.34 -22.27 23.23
CA TYR A 73 2.07 -22.24 22.48
C TYR A 73 2.29 -22.27 20.97
N TYR A 74 3.13 -21.38 20.44
CA TYR A 74 3.34 -21.32 18.99
C TYR A 74 4.00 -22.57 18.44
N ARG A 75 4.84 -23.25 19.21
CA ARG A 75 5.44 -24.53 18.81
C ARG A 75 4.35 -25.61 18.71
N ASN A 76 3.49 -25.70 19.72
CA ASN A 76 2.40 -26.68 19.76
C ASN A 76 1.35 -26.40 18.67
N TYR A 77 0.94 -25.14 18.51
CA TYR A 77 0.03 -24.70 17.47
C TYR A 77 0.53 -25.09 16.07
N ARG A 78 1.82 -24.87 15.77
CA ARG A 78 2.41 -25.25 14.47
C ARG A 78 2.46 -26.76 14.28
N LYS A 79 2.80 -27.53 15.32
CA LYS A 79 2.78 -29.00 15.27
C LYS A 79 1.37 -29.55 14.99
N GLN A 80 0.35 -28.95 15.60
CA GLN A 80 -1.05 -29.35 15.43
C GLN A 80 -1.67 -28.88 14.11
N ASN A 81 -1.08 -27.88 13.45
CA ASN A 81 -1.61 -27.28 12.22
C ASN A 81 -0.54 -27.26 11.10
N PRO A 82 0.01 -28.41 10.68
CA PRO A 82 1.07 -28.49 9.67
C PRO A 82 0.61 -27.93 8.31
N ASP A 83 -0.58 -28.31 7.85
CA ASP A 83 -1.13 -27.86 6.56
C ASP A 83 -1.26 -26.33 6.48
N TYR A 84 -1.67 -25.70 7.58
CA TYR A 84 -1.76 -24.25 7.68
C TYR A 84 -0.37 -23.59 7.59
N CYS A 85 0.62 -24.20 8.24
CA CYS A 85 2.00 -23.72 8.23
C CYS A 85 2.61 -23.83 6.83
N ASP A 86 2.41 -24.94 6.15
CA ASP A 86 2.99 -25.20 4.82
C ASP A 86 2.36 -24.31 3.76
N ARG A 87 1.03 -24.17 3.76
CA ARG A 87 0.34 -23.21 2.88
C ARG A 87 0.86 -21.80 3.08
N ASN A 88 1.03 -21.37 4.34
CA ASN A 88 1.56 -20.03 4.62
C ASN A 88 3.02 -19.87 4.18
N ARG A 89 3.85 -20.91 4.32
CA ARG A 89 5.23 -20.92 3.85
C ARG A 89 5.30 -20.78 2.32
N GLU A 90 4.46 -21.49 1.57
CA GLU A 90 4.37 -21.36 0.12
C GLU A 90 3.90 -19.97 -0.32
N LEU A 91 2.85 -19.45 0.31
CA LEU A 91 2.36 -18.10 0.04
C LEU A 91 3.43 -17.05 0.33
N GLN A 92 4.23 -17.26 1.39
CA GLN A 92 5.34 -16.38 1.73
C GLN A 92 6.44 -16.42 0.65
N LYS A 93 6.84 -17.60 0.16
CA LYS A 93 7.76 -17.75 -0.97
C LYS A 93 7.26 -16.98 -2.21
N LYS A 94 5.96 -17.10 -2.54
CA LYS A 94 5.35 -16.36 -3.67
C LYS A 94 5.42 -14.84 -3.47
N ARG A 95 5.13 -14.34 -2.26
CA ARG A 95 5.23 -12.90 -1.93
C ARG A 95 6.66 -12.39 -2.01
N ASP A 96 7.62 -13.16 -1.49
CA ASP A 96 9.04 -12.77 -1.51
C ASP A 96 9.60 -12.78 -2.93
N LYS A 97 9.24 -13.75 -3.77
CA LYS A 97 9.55 -13.74 -5.21
C LYS A 97 9.03 -12.47 -5.89
N LYS A 98 7.76 -12.11 -5.63
CA LYS A 98 7.14 -10.87 -6.15
C LYS A 98 7.82 -9.59 -5.61
N ARG A 99 8.31 -9.60 -4.37
CA ARG A 99 9.04 -8.47 -3.79
C ARG A 99 10.43 -8.34 -4.42
N ARG A 100 11.14 -9.44 -4.63
CA ARG A 100 12.45 -9.46 -5.31
C ARG A 100 12.32 -8.97 -6.75
N SER A 101 11.32 -9.42 -7.51
CA SER A 101 11.08 -8.94 -8.89
C SER A 101 10.64 -7.48 -8.98
N LYS A 102 10.09 -6.90 -7.90
CA LYS A 102 9.79 -5.46 -7.81
C LYS A 102 10.99 -4.63 -7.35
N ARG A 103 11.93 -5.24 -6.63
CA ARG A 103 13.17 -4.62 -6.15
C ARG A 103 14.35 -4.82 -7.10
N SER A 104 14.18 -5.61 -8.16
CA SER A 104 15.12 -5.67 -9.28
C SER A 104 15.02 -4.41 -10.15
N CYS A 105 15.15 -3.24 -9.52
CA CYS A 105 15.72 -2.09 -10.19
C CYS A 105 17.22 -2.21 -9.92
N LYS A 106 17.98 -2.80 -10.86
CA LYS A 106 19.41 -2.50 -10.91
C LYS A 106 19.48 -0.99 -11.05
N ARG A 107 20.04 -0.31 -10.06
CA ARG A 107 20.10 1.17 -10.01
C ARG A 107 20.83 1.75 -11.22
N ASP A 108 21.67 0.93 -11.85
CA ASP A 108 22.46 1.23 -13.05
C ASP A 108 21.72 0.89 -14.35
N ALA A 109 20.49 0.36 -14.28
CA ALA A 109 19.62 0.27 -15.45
C ALA A 109 18.99 1.66 -15.70
N LEU A 110 19.83 2.63 -16.08
CA LEU A 110 19.37 3.76 -16.88
C LEU A 110 18.66 3.13 -18.09
N LYS A 111 17.34 3.24 -18.15
CA LYS A 111 16.63 2.98 -19.40
C LYS A 111 17.19 4.00 -20.39
N HIS A 112 18.06 3.56 -21.29
CA HIS A 112 18.65 4.37 -22.34
C HIS A 112 17.54 4.93 -23.24
N PHE A 113 16.93 6.02 -22.82
CA PHE A 113 16.02 6.83 -23.61
C PHE A 113 16.19 8.27 -23.13
N SER A 114 17.31 8.89 -23.53
CA SER A 114 17.23 10.31 -23.81
C SER A 114 16.44 10.43 -25.12
N ASP A 115 15.22 10.96 -25.06
CA ASP A 115 14.41 11.31 -26.25
C ASP A 115 15.09 12.39 -27.13
N ILE A 116 16.20 12.94 -26.62
CA ILE A 116 17.07 13.89 -27.31
C ILE A 116 17.96 13.09 -28.28
N LYS A 117 17.82 13.39 -29.58
CA LYS A 117 18.71 12.85 -30.61
C LYS A 117 20.14 13.35 -30.35
N PRO A 118 21.16 12.51 -30.51
CA PRO A 118 22.54 12.99 -30.45
C PRO A 118 22.76 14.03 -31.56
N GLY A 119 23.36 15.17 -31.20
CA GLY A 119 23.49 16.31 -32.11
C GLY A 119 23.89 17.60 -31.40
N SER A 120 24.13 18.64 -32.19
CA SER A 120 24.40 20.00 -31.71
C SER A 120 23.08 20.76 -31.53
N TYR A 121 22.89 21.34 -30.35
CA TYR A 121 21.72 22.16 -30.03
C TYR A 121 22.16 23.59 -29.72
N LYS A 122 21.48 24.57 -30.34
CA LYS A 122 21.65 26.00 -30.04
C LYS A 122 20.70 26.37 -28.91
N LEU A 123 21.23 26.91 -27.80
CA LEU A 123 20.39 27.41 -26.73
C LEU A 123 19.89 28.81 -27.08
N ILE A 124 18.56 28.98 -27.12
CA ILE A 124 17.93 30.28 -27.32
C ILE A 124 17.44 30.77 -25.95
N PRO A 125 17.95 31.90 -25.43
CA PRO A 125 17.50 32.44 -24.16
C PRO A 125 16.04 32.91 -24.27
N PHE A 126 15.19 32.44 -23.36
CA PHE A 126 13.75 32.77 -23.36
C PHE A 126 13.47 34.23 -22.93
N ASN A 127 14.36 34.86 -22.15
CA ASN A 127 14.23 36.25 -21.72
C ASN A 127 15.26 37.14 -22.42
N ARG A 128 14.80 38.01 -23.33
CA ARG A 128 15.62 38.99 -24.05
C ARG A 128 16.12 40.10 -23.11
N LYS A 129 17.20 39.85 -22.37
CA LYS A 129 18.09 40.92 -21.88
C LYS A 129 19.38 40.83 -22.68
N ARG A 130 19.83 41.98 -23.21
CA ARG A 130 20.73 42.12 -24.37
C ARG A 130 22.15 41.53 -24.23
N ASP A 131 22.48 40.90 -23.11
CA ASP A 131 23.82 40.33 -22.87
C ASP A 131 23.72 38.83 -22.55
N THR A 132 23.12 38.04 -23.43
CA THR A 132 23.06 36.57 -23.25
C THR A 132 23.98 35.88 -24.24
N LEU A 133 25.04 35.25 -23.73
CA LEU A 133 25.96 34.41 -24.50
C LEU A 133 25.18 33.29 -25.21
N GLU A 134 25.26 33.25 -26.54
CA GLU A 134 24.73 32.13 -27.32
C GLU A 134 25.57 30.88 -27.03
N GLY A 135 25.06 30.02 -26.15
CA GLY A 135 25.71 28.75 -25.84
C GLY A 135 25.30 27.65 -26.83
N GLN A 136 26.28 26.87 -27.29
CA GLN A 136 26.06 25.62 -28.03
C GLN A 136 26.35 24.44 -27.12
N ILE A 137 25.42 23.48 -27.04
CA ILE A 137 25.64 22.21 -26.34
C ILE A 137 25.74 21.10 -27.39
N VAL A 138 26.77 20.26 -27.27
CA VAL A 138 26.89 19.01 -28.04
C VAL A 138 26.48 17.86 -27.15
N VAL A 139 25.41 17.15 -27.53
CA VAL A 139 24.95 15.95 -26.82
C VAL A 139 25.64 14.74 -27.44
N ILE A 140 26.67 14.24 -26.76
CA ILE A 140 27.43 13.06 -27.19
C ILE A 140 26.75 11.81 -26.60
N PRO A 141 26.41 10.79 -27.40
CA PRO A 141 25.85 9.55 -26.88
C PRO A 141 26.91 8.83 -26.02
N ARG A 142 26.54 8.45 -24.80
CA ARG A 142 27.36 7.52 -24.01
C ARG A 142 27.25 6.12 -24.62
N ARG A 143 28.40 5.54 -25.03
CA ARG A 143 28.55 4.12 -25.36
C ARG A 143 28.31 3.25 -24.13
#